data_AF-A0A972SCM1-F1
#
_entry.id   AF-A0A972SCM1-F1
#
_cell.length_a   1.000
_cell.length_b   1.000
_cell.length_c   1.000
_cell.angle_alpha   90.00
_cell.angle_beta   90.00
_cell.angle_gamma   90.00
#
_symmetry.space_group_name_H-M   'P 1'
#
loop_
_entity.id
_entity.type
_entity.pdbx_description
1 polymer ?
#
loop_
_entity_poly.entity_id
_entity_poly.type
_entity_poly.pdbx_seq_one_letter_code
_entity_poly.pdbx_strand_id
1 'polypeptide(L)'
;MKIYDVSVPIAPGKTPIWPGDPELVLERFLKIEDGEPANVSRLAAGVHLGTHIDAPYHFIADGATVETLPLEILTGPVDVLDFTALEGHITAD
;
A
#
# COMPACT_ATOMS: atom_id res chain seq x y z
N MET A 1 12.16 -21.39 4.98
CA MET A 1 12.30 -20.22 4.08
C MET A 1 12.25 -18.97 4.94
N LYS A 2 13.15 -18.01 4.73
CA LYS A 2 13.15 -16.74 5.47
C LYS A 2 12.28 -15.74 4.70
N ILE A 3 11.43 -15.01 5.41
CA ILE A 3 10.59 -13.94 4.86
C ILE A 3 11.15 -12.61 5.36
N TYR A 4 11.25 -11.64 4.45
CA TYR A 4 11.57 -10.26 4.77
C TYR A 4 10.31 -9.42 4.54
N ASP A 5 9.87 -8.69 5.56
CA ASP A 5 8.81 -7.71 5.39
C ASP A 5 9.43 -6.42 4.84
N VAL A 6 8.94 -6.00 3.67
CA VAL A 6 9.35 -4.78 2.96
C VAL A 6 8.22 -3.75 2.93
N SER A 7 7.16 -3.98 3.70
CA SER A 7 6.01 -3.10 3.79
C SER A 7 6.25 -1.99 4.81
N VAL A 8 5.82 -0.76 4.51
CA VAL A 8 5.83 0.32 5.50
C VAL A 8 4.59 0.23 6.41
N PRO A 9 4.73 0.35 7.74
CA PRO A 9 3.59 0.39 8.65
C PRO A 9 2.68 1.60 8.39
N ILE A 10 1.37 1.40 8.46
CA ILE A 10 0.38 2.48 8.35
C ILE A 10 -0.21 2.87 9.71
N ALA A 11 -0.29 4.18 9.99
CA ALA A 11 -0.86 4.73 11.21
C ALA A 11 -1.33 6.18 11.01
N PRO A 12 -2.53 6.55 11.50
CA PRO A 12 -3.04 7.92 11.40
C PRO A 12 -2.06 8.95 11.98
N GLY A 13 -1.86 10.05 11.27
CA GLY A 13 -0.96 11.14 11.67
C GLY A 13 0.54 10.81 11.63
N LYS A 14 0.93 9.59 11.23
CA LYS A 14 2.33 9.17 11.07
C LYS A 14 2.68 8.79 9.65
N THR A 15 1.75 8.13 8.95
CA THR A 15 1.95 7.78 7.55
C THR A 15 1.85 9.03 6.68
N PRO A 16 2.87 9.33 5.86
CA PRO A 16 2.75 10.41 4.88
C PRO A 16 1.62 10.13 3.89
N ILE A 17 0.85 11.17 3.58
CA ILE A 17 -0.24 11.15 2.60
C ILE A 17 0.07 12.19 1.53
N TRP A 18 -0.26 11.89 0.28
CA TRP A 18 -0.06 12.84 -0.81
C TRP A 18 -0.89 14.11 -0.58
N PRO A 19 -0.37 15.32 -0.87
CA PRO A 19 -1.14 16.55 -0.70
C PRO A 19 -2.45 16.53 -1.51
N GLY A 20 -3.58 16.56 -0.80
CA GLY A 20 -4.92 16.56 -1.39
C GLY A 20 -5.62 15.19 -1.44
N ASP A 21 -4.92 14.11 -1.10
CA ASP A 21 -5.50 12.76 -1.04
C ASP A 21 -6.38 12.56 0.21
N PRO A 22 -7.26 11.54 0.21
CA PRO A 22 -8.06 11.20 1.38
C PRO A 22 -7.19 10.80 2.59
N GLU A 23 -7.52 11.37 3.75
CA GLU A 23 -6.88 11.05 5.03
C GLU A 23 -7.04 9.58 5.41
N LEU A 24 -6.05 9.03 6.13
CA LEU A 24 -6.15 7.72 6.76
C LEU A 24 -7.00 7.82 8.03
N VAL A 25 -8.20 7.23 7.98
CA VAL A 25 -9.04 6.99 9.15
C VAL A 25 -8.87 5.53 9.57
N LEU A 26 -8.35 5.33 10.78
CA LEU A 26 -8.30 4.03 11.44
C LEU A 26 -8.85 4.17 12.85
N GLU A 27 -10.00 3.57 13.11
CA GLU A 27 -10.70 3.68 14.39
C GLU A 27 -11.23 2.33 14.88
N ARG A 28 -11.33 2.18 16.20
CA ARG A 28 -12.03 1.03 16.82
C ARG A 28 -13.52 1.35 16.86
N PHE A 29 -14.27 0.71 15.97
CA PHE A 29 -15.71 0.85 15.81
C PHE A 29 -16.49 0.14 16.94
N LEU A 30 -16.11 -1.11 17.26
CA LEU A 30 -16.60 -1.84 18.45
C LEU A 30 -15.42 -2.22 19.34
N LYS A 31 -15.64 -2.22 20.66
CA LYS A 31 -14.59 -2.54 21.63
C LYS A 31 -15.10 -3.48 22.72
N ILE A 32 -14.38 -4.57 22.95
CA ILE A 32 -14.69 -5.53 24.02
C ILE A 32 -14.65 -4.86 25.39
N GLU A 33 -13.74 -3.90 25.60
CA GLU A 33 -13.66 -3.11 26.84
C GLU A 33 -14.90 -2.26 27.10
N ASP A 34 -15.67 -1.95 26.05
CA ASP A 34 -16.94 -1.23 26.14
C ASP A 34 -18.14 -2.21 26.28
N GLY A 35 -17.89 -3.51 26.43
CA GLY A 35 -18.92 -4.56 26.59
C GLY A 35 -19.36 -5.23 25.28
N GLU A 36 -18.73 -4.90 24.15
CA GLU A 36 -19.04 -5.48 22.84
C GLU A 36 -18.55 -6.93 22.73
N PRO A 37 -19.18 -7.78 21.88
CA PRO A 37 -18.77 -9.17 21.73
C PRO A 37 -17.42 -9.34 21.00
N ALA A 38 -16.93 -8.29 20.33
CA ALA A 38 -15.68 -8.32 19.57
C ALA A 38 -15.07 -6.91 19.45
N ASN A 39 -13.78 -6.88 19.10
CA ASN A 39 -13.14 -5.66 18.63
C ASN A 39 -13.30 -5.57 17.12
N VAL A 40 -13.89 -4.49 16.63
CA VAL A 40 -14.08 -4.23 15.20
C VAL A 40 -13.47 -2.88 14.88
N SER A 41 -12.68 -2.81 13.82
CA SER A 41 -12.05 -1.56 13.37
C SER A 41 -12.63 -1.14 12.02
N ARG A 42 -12.73 0.18 11.79
CA ARG A 42 -12.99 0.78 10.49
C ARG A 42 -11.70 1.36 9.94
N LEU A 43 -11.42 1.07 8.67
CA LEU A 43 -10.34 1.67 7.90
C LEU A 43 -10.94 2.38 6.68
N ALA A 44 -10.55 3.63 6.45
CA ALA A 44 -10.81 4.37 5.22
C ALA A 44 -9.55 5.15 4.84
N ALA A 45 -9.13 5.06 3.59
CA ALA A 45 -7.93 5.71 3.08
C ALA A 45 -7.97 5.81 1.56
N GLY A 46 -7.14 6.68 0.97
CA GLY A 46 -6.73 6.55 -0.42
C GLY A 46 -5.95 5.24 -0.64
N VAL A 47 -6.07 4.64 -1.82
CA VAL A 47 -5.41 3.35 -2.14
C VAL A 47 -3.91 3.50 -2.43
N HIS A 48 -3.44 4.73 -2.67
CA HIS A 48 -2.02 5.06 -2.87
C HIS A 48 -1.31 5.37 -1.53
N LEU A 49 -1.66 4.62 -0.48
CA LEU A 49 -1.15 4.80 0.88
C LEU A 49 -0.10 3.72 1.20
N GLY A 50 1.10 4.14 1.59
CA GLY A 50 2.17 3.21 2.00
C GLY A 50 2.64 2.31 0.85
N THR A 51 3.00 1.07 1.16
CA THR A 51 3.41 0.07 0.15
C THR A 51 2.17 -0.42 -0.59
N HIS A 52 2.05 -0.09 -1.89
CA HIS A 52 0.89 -0.39 -2.71
C HIS A 52 1.31 -0.70 -4.16
N ILE A 53 0.32 -1.00 -5.01
CA ILE A 53 0.49 -1.14 -6.46
C ILE A 53 -0.50 -0.23 -7.18
N ASP A 54 -0.10 0.26 -8.36
CA ASP A 54 -1.00 0.95 -9.27
C ASP A 54 -1.49 0.00 -10.35
N ALA A 55 -2.81 0.02 -10.61
CA ALA A 55 -3.36 -0.58 -11.81
C ALA A 55 -3.27 0.43 -12.98
N PRO A 56 -3.19 -0.03 -14.25
CA PRO A 56 -3.17 0.86 -15.41
C PRO A 56 -4.29 1.91 -15.41
N TYR A 57 -5.47 1.55 -14.88
CA TYR A 57 -6.60 2.46 -14.71
C TYR A 57 -6.28 3.75 -13.93
N HIS A 58 -5.24 3.77 -13.09
CA HIS A 58 -4.83 4.97 -12.35
C HIS A 58 -4.48 6.15 -13.26
N PHE A 59 -3.88 5.89 -14.43
CA PHE A 59 -3.47 6.93 -15.39
C PHE A 59 -4.01 6.73 -16.81
N ILE A 60 -4.60 5.57 -17.11
CA ILE A 60 -5.12 5.21 -18.43
C ILE A 60 -6.62 4.96 -18.29
N ALA A 61 -7.45 5.82 -18.87
CA ALA A 61 -8.90 5.81 -18.65
C ALA A 61 -9.58 4.46 -18.97
N ASP A 62 -9.12 3.76 -20.02
CA ASP A 62 -9.62 2.43 -20.39
C ASP A 62 -8.65 1.30 -19.96
N GLY A 63 -7.78 1.59 -19.00
CA GLY A 63 -6.79 0.66 -18.47
C GLY A 63 -7.40 -0.44 -17.61
N ALA A 64 -6.69 -1.56 -17.49
CA ALA A 64 -7.04 -2.64 -16.58
C ALA A 64 -7.17 -2.14 -15.13
N THR A 65 -8.21 -2.59 -14.44
CA THR A 65 -8.46 -2.36 -13.01
C THR A 65 -7.74 -3.41 -12.15
N VAL A 66 -7.56 -3.15 -10.86
CA VAL A 66 -6.71 -3.97 -9.97
C VAL A 66 -7.16 -5.43 -9.90
N GLU A 67 -8.46 -5.69 -9.90
CA GLU A 67 -9.05 -7.03 -9.85
C GLU A 67 -8.89 -7.83 -11.14
N THR A 68 -8.46 -7.18 -12.22
CA THR A 68 -8.23 -7.82 -13.53
C THR A 68 -6.75 -8.13 -13.78
N LEU A 69 -5.85 -7.69 -12.90
CA LEU A 69 -4.41 -7.98 -13.01
C LEU A 69 -4.15 -9.49 -12.80
N PRO A 70 -3.38 -10.15 -13.70
CA PRO A 70 -2.97 -11.53 -13.48
C PRO A 70 -2.12 -11.67 -12.21
N LEU A 71 -2.42 -12.62 -11.33
CA LEU A 71 -1.72 -12.77 -10.05
C LEU A 71 -0.23 -13.15 -10.21
N GLU A 72 0.12 -13.73 -11.36
CA GLU A 72 1.48 -14.15 -11.70
C GLU A 72 2.43 -12.96 -11.84
N ILE A 73 1.92 -11.75 -12.11
CA ILE A 73 2.77 -10.54 -12.14
C ILE A 73 3.05 -10.00 -10.72
N LEU A 74 2.22 -10.37 -9.74
CA LEU A 74 2.32 -9.91 -8.35
C LEU A 74 3.10 -10.88 -7.46
N THR A 75 3.38 -12.09 -7.97
CA THR A 75 4.06 -13.14 -7.21
C THR A 75 5.01 -13.92 -8.09
N GLY A 76 6.30 -13.89 -7.75
CA GLY A 76 7.31 -14.61 -8.52
C GLY A 76 8.74 -14.33 -8.05
N PRO A 77 9.74 -14.93 -8.73
CA PRO A 77 11.14 -14.56 -8.55
C PRO A 77 11.35 -13.08 -8.87
N VAL A 78 12.19 -12.42 -8.07
CA VAL A 78 12.54 -11.01 -8.24
C VAL A 78 14.01 -10.81 -7.92
N ASP A 79 14.65 -9.88 -8.63
CA ASP A 79 16.00 -9.40 -8.31
C ASP A 79 15.90 -8.14 -7.45
N VAL A 80 16.68 -8.10 -6.37
CA VAL A 80 16.83 -6.90 -5.52
C VAL A 80 18.18 -6.27 -5.85
N LEU A 81 18.14 -5.06 -6.40
CA LEU A 81 19.32 -4.32 -6.82
C LEU A 81 19.57 -3.16 -5.85
N ASP A 82 20.82 -2.92 -5.49
CA ASP A 82 21.23 -1.83 -4.59
C ASP A 82 21.74 -0.63 -5.41
N PHE A 83 21.03 0.49 -5.31
CA PHE A 83 21.40 1.77 -5.92
C PHE A 83 21.61 2.87 -4.88
N THR A 84 21.93 2.52 -3.62
CA THR A 84 22.06 3.49 -2.52
C THR A 84 23.14 4.56 -2.75
N ALA A 85 24.13 4.29 -3.61
CA ALA A 85 25.19 5.24 -3.97
C ALA A 85 24.87 6.08 -5.23
N LEU A 86 23.74 5.86 -5.89
CA LEU A 86 23.36 6.57 -7.11
C LEU A 86 22.85 7.98 -6.76
N GLU A 87 23.40 9.00 -7.43
CA GLU A 87 22.83 10.35 -7.45
C GLU A 87 22.06 10.55 -8.75
N GLY A 88 20.77 10.91 -8.66
CA GLY A 88 19.92 11.17 -9.84
C GLY A 88 18.90 10.06 -10.12
N HIS A 89 18.81 9.63 -11.39
CA HIS A 89 17.76 8.72 -11.88
C HIS A 89 18.34 7.37 -12.30
N ILE A 90 17.53 6.32 -12.21
CA ILE A 90 17.84 5.02 -12.82
C ILE A 90 17.53 5.11 -14.32
N THR A 91 18.56 4.88 -15.15
CA THR A 91 18.48 4.86 -16.62
C THR A 91 18.69 3.46 -17.16
N ALA A 92 18.46 3.27 -18.47
CA ALA A 92 18.71 2.00 -19.14
C ALA A 92 20.21 1.72 -19.40
N ASP A 93 20.99 2.79 -19.58
CA ASP A 93 22.47 2.77 -19.58
C ASP A 93 22.98 2.74 -18.13
#